data_AF-A0A9D8NPE9-F1
#
_entry.id   AF-A0A9D8NPE9-F1
#
_cell.length_a   1.000
_cell.length_b   1.000
_cell.length_c   1.000
_cell.angle_alpha   90.00
_cell.angle_beta   90.00
_cell.angle_gamma   90.00
#
_symmetry.space_group_name_H-M   'P 1'
#
loop_
_entity.id
_entity.type
_entity.pdbx_description
1 polymer ?
#
loop_
_entity_poly.entity_id
_entity_poly.type
_entity_poly.pdbx_seq_one_letter_code
_entity_poly.pdbx_strand_id
1 'polypeptide(L)'
;MPGMFALAGLLAAVALCAALLSAGWCLWRHFTHIGRPEYQWALAALAHEKQLQSRLSASHAELALAASAMAAKTGDAWATAAAKAWDLVAVDELSREDNIGPATVEMLRGAGMRKARDVEGHWQLQSIPGIGPARAGHLRLALLRCKAKALSGLLGATSGPGLEARRQEEGWRAQYEALADKADTTAIDKDIARLLPVFALARWYWWRVMLSAGSPPVLPQGIAEFQPNASRPGRPPIPAPAPARPSPPSPALPIPAPVPPQPSEVRVSLPKPASIPAPAPVPKAEPASRPSPPSAEEVFEITARLVAAAGFADGRFVDSEKQEALTQLKALFGSLPGIAARIDPWVDSAERESLDDLWMDIERLDMEQRRSAYRACCRVMDAAGTRNAREVQFLQDLQRGLGLAAATVPARTEPVVPGTMDVEAARAMLEIDPLASIDMDLVRRQNRLLLERIDAVRPGTLGPEIEAMLKTRRELVSMAATRLAESLGQPLEAPAAREAASSDPRHNPDLDAALGL
;
A
#
# COMPACT_ATOMS: atom_id res chain seq x y z
N MET A 1 41.17 -18.08 6.83
CA MET A 1 39.73 -18.17 6.55
C MET A 1 39.19 -19.52 6.01
N PRO A 2 39.88 -20.68 6.02
CA PRO A 2 39.27 -21.95 5.56
C PRO A 2 38.29 -22.60 6.56
N GLY A 3 38.37 -22.26 7.86
CA GLY A 3 37.54 -22.88 8.90
C GLY A 3 36.05 -22.49 8.86
N MET A 4 35.72 -21.28 8.39
CA MET A 4 34.33 -20.81 8.36
C MET A 4 33.46 -21.56 7.33
N PHE A 5 34.02 -21.90 6.16
CA PHE A 5 33.29 -22.64 5.14
C PHE A 5 33.01 -24.09 5.55
N ALA A 6 33.94 -24.72 6.29
CA ALA A 6 33.75 -26.07 6.83
C ALA A 6 32.64 -26.11 7.90
N LEU A 7 32.57 -25.10 8.77
CA LEU A 7 31.52 -24.98 9.78
C LEU A 7 30.14 -24.76 9.13
N ALA A 8 30.05 -23.86 8.15
CA ALA A 8 28.80 -23.59 7.43
C ALA A 8 28.29 -24.83 6.68
N GLY A 9 29.19 -25.60 6.04
CA GLY A 9 28.85 -26.85 5.39
C GLY A 9 28.32 -27.91 6.36
N LEU A 10 28.95 -28.04 7.54
CA LEU A 10 28.50 -28.96 8.58
C LEU A 10 27.12 -28.57 9.14
N LEU A 11 26.87 -27.28 9.40
CA LEU A 11 25.57 -26.80 9.86
C LEU A 11 24.46 -27.04 8.82
N ALA A 12 24.74 -26.79 7.54
CA ALA A 12 23.81 -27.07 6.45
C ALA A 12 23.49 -28.57 6.34
N ALA A 13 24.50 -29.44 6.48
CA ALA A 13 24.31 -30.89 6.46
C ALA A 13 23.47 -31.38 7.66
N VAL A 14 23.73 -30.86 8.87
CA VAL A 14 22.94 -31.18 10.07
C VAL A 14 21.49 -30.71 9.91
N ALA A 15 21.28 -29.49 9.40
CA ALA A 15 19.94 -28.96 9.15
C ALA A 15 19.16 -29.80 8.12
N LEU A 16 19.81 -30.22 7.03
CA LEU A 16 19.22 -31.10 6.02
C LEU A 16 18.86 -32.47 6.61
N CYS A 17 19.76 -33.10 7.36
CA CYS A 17 19.50 -34.38 8.04
C CYS A 17 18.32 -34.26 9.02
N ALA A 18 18.26 -33.19 9.82
CA ALA A 18 17.15 -32.95 10.73
C ALA A 18 15.82 -32.76 9.98
N ALA A 19 15.83 -32.04 8.85
CA ALA A 19 14.65 -31.87 8.00
C ALA A 19 14.18 -33.20 7.40
N LEU A 20 15.09 -34.04 6.91
CA LEU A 20 14.76 -35.36 6.37
C LEU A 20 14.22 -36.33 7.43
N LEU A 21 14.82 -36.35 8.62
CA LEU A 21 14.31 -37.17 9.74
C LEU A 21 12.93 -36.71 10.19
N SER A 22 12.71 -35.39 10.26
CA SER A 22 11.41 -34.81 10.59
C SER A 22 10.36 -35.17 9.54
N ALA A 23 10.71 -35.09 8.25
CA ALA A 23 9.83 -35.50 7.15
C ALA A 23 9.52 -36.99 7.20
N GLY A 24 10.52 -37.85 7.43
CA GLY A 24 10.34 -39.30 7.58
C GLY A 24 9.44 -39.66 8.77
N TRP A 25 9.62 -39.00 9.92
CA TRP A 25 8.75 -39.16 11.08
C TRP A 25 7.30 -38.75 10.80
N CYS A 26 7.09 -37.59 10.17
CA CYS A 26 5.77 -37.12 9.76
C CYS A 26 5.11 -38.08 8.77
N LEU A 27 5.85 -38.63 7.81
CA LEU A 27 5.35 -39.59 6.82
C LEU A 27 4.94 -40.91 7.49
N TRP A 28 5.78 -41.43 8.37
CA TRP A 28 5.47 -42.64 9.15
C TRP A 28 4.21 -42.44 9.99
N ARG A 29 4.09 -41.29 10.68
CA ARG A 29 2.88 -40.92 11.44
C ARG A 29 1.64 -40.79 10.57
N HIS A 30 1.76 -40.18 9.41
CA HIS A 30 0.67 -40.07 8.46
C HIS A 30 0.14 -41.47 8.10
N PHE A 31 1.02 -42.41 7.74
CA PHE A 31 0.62 -43.77 7.39
C PHE A 31 0.07 -44.59 8.57
N THR A 32 0.58 -44.41 9.79
CA THR A 32 0.05 -45.14 10.96
C THR A 32 -1.33 -44.67 11.38
N HIS A 33 -1.68 -43.41 11.12
CA HIS A 33 -2.95 -42.83 11.50
C HIS A 33 -3.98 -42.74 10.36
N ILE A 34 -3.60 -43.01 9.11
CA ILE A 34 -4.50 -42.90 7.93
C ILE A 34 -5.78 -43.75 8.03
N GLY A 35 -5.72 -44.87 8.75
CA GLY A 35 -6.88 -45.75 8.97
C GLY A 35 -7.85 -45.29 10.06
N ARG A 36 -7.54 -44.22 10.79
CA ARG A 36 -8.39 -43.74 11.90
C ARG A 36 -9.43 -42.75 11.39
N PRO A 37 -10.72 -42.91 11.75
CA PRO A 37 -11.79 -42.06 11.23
C PRO A 37 -11.64 -40.60 11.62
N GLU A 38 -11.10 -40.32 12.81
CA GLU A 38 -10.89 -38.94 13.29
C GLU A 38 -9.79 -38.22 12.51
N TYR A 39 -8.73 -38.94 12.14
CA TYR A 39 -7.66 -38.40 11.32
C TYR A 39 -8.14 -38.15 9.88
N GLN A 40 -8.95 -39.07 9.34
CA GLN A 40 -9.61 -38.89 8.04
C GLN A 40 -10.55 -37.69 8.03
N TRP A 41 -11.33 -37.49 9.10
CA TRP A 41 -12.16 -36.31 9.27
C TRP A 41 -11.34 -35.02 9.27
N ALA A 42 -10.25 -34.96 10.05
CA ALA A 42 -9.40 -33.78 10.11
C ALA A 42 -8.76 -33.46 8.75
N LEU A 43 -8.26 -34.49 8.04
CA LEU A 43 -7.76 -34.33 6.67
C LEU A 43 -8.84 -33.83 5.71
N ALA A 44 -10.06 -34.36 5.79
CA ALA A 44 -11.16 -33.93 4.94
C ALA A 44 -11.57 -32.47 5.21
N ALA A 45 -11.61 -32.06 6.48
CA ALA A 45 -11.90 -30.68 6.86
C ALA A 45 -10.82 -29.71 6.36
N LEU A 46 -9.53 -30.04 6.52
CA LEU A 46 -8.41 -29.23 6.02
C LEU A 46 -8.37 -29.19 4.48
N ALA A 47 -8.70 -30.31 3.82
CA ALA A 47 -8.82 -30.34 2.36
C ALA A 47 -9.96 -29.44 1.87
N HIS A 48 -11.09 -29.41 2.59
CA HIS A 48 -12.21 -28.53 2.30
C HIS A 48 -11.86 -27.05 2.52
N GLU A 49 -11.16 -26.70 3.60
CA GLU A 49 -10.60 -25.35 3.82
C GLU A 49 -9.76 -24.92 2.63
N LYS A 50 -8.79 -25.75 2.22
CA LYS A 50 -7.93 -25.48 1.07
C LYS A 50 -8.73 -25.32 -0.23
N GLN A 51 -9.78 -26.11 -0.41
CA GLN A 51 -10.67 -25.99 -1.56
C GLN A 51 -11.41 -24.65 -1.56
N LEU A 52 -11.98 -24.21 -0.43
CA LEU A 52 -12.65 -22.92 -0.31
C LEU A 52 -11.67 -21.76 -0.58
N GLN A 53 -10.48 -21.79 0.01
CA GLN A 53 -9.43 -20.80 -0.24
C GLN A 53 -8.99 -20.76 -1.70
N SER A 54 -8.86 -21.93 -2.35
CA SER A 54 -8.53 -22.00 -3.78
C SER A 54 -9.64 -21.42 -4.67
N ARG A 55 -10.91 -21.60 -4.29
CA ARG A 55 -12.05 -21.02 -5.01
C ARG A 55 -12.11 -19.51 -4.82
N LEU A 56 -11.89 -19.03 -3.59
CA LEU A 56 -11.87 -17.61 -3.27
C LEU A 56 -10.76 -16.90 -4.06
N SER A 57 -9.53 -17.41 -4.00
CA SER A 57 -8.40 -16.86 -4.76
C SER A 57 -8.61 -16.91 -6.27
N ALA A 58 -9.21 -17.98 -6.81
CA ALA A 58 -9.59 -18.05 -8.22
C ALA A 58 -10.63 -16.98 -8.60
N SER A 59 -11.66 -16.78 -7.78
CA SER A 59 -12.65 -15.72 -7.98
C SER A 59 -12.01 -14.33 -7.94
N HIS A 60 -11.12 -14.06 -6.98
CA HIS A 60 -10.40 -12.78 -6.92
C HIS A 60 -9.50 -12.57 -8.14
N ALA A 61 -8.79 -13.60 -8.59
CA ALA A 61 -7.96 -13.52 -9.79
C ALA A 61 -8.81 -13.21 -11.05
N GLU A 62 -9.98 -13.83 -11.18
CA GLU A 62 -10.92 -13.55 -12.27
C GLU A 62 -11.42 -12.10 -12.23
N LEU A 63 -11.79 -11.59 -11.05
CA LEU A 63 -12.21 -10.21 -10.87
C LEU A 63 -11.08 -9.21 -11.14
N ALA A 64 -9.86 -9.50 -10.70
CA ALA A 64 -8.69 -8.65 -10.96
C ALA A 64 -8.39 -8.56 -12.47
N LEU A 65 -8.45 -9.68 -13.19
CA LEU A 65 -8.30 -9.70 -14.65
C LEU A 65 -9.41 -8.93 -15.35
N ALA A 66 -10.66 -9.07 -14.88
CA ALA A 66 -11.79 -8.33 -15.42
C ALA A 66 -11.67 -6.82 -15.18
N ALA A 67 -11.20 -6.41 -14.00
CA ALA A 67 -10.96 -5.01 -13.65
C ALA A 67 -9.85 -4.40 -14.53
N SER A 68 -8.73 -5.12 -14.72
CA SER A 68 -7.65 -4.70 -15.61
C SER A 68 -8.14 -4.55 -17.06
N ALA A 69 -8.91 -5.52 -17.55
CA ALA A 69 -9.49 -5.46 -18.89
C ALA A 69 -10.50 -4.32 -19.06
N MET A 70 -11.29 -4.00 -18.02
CA MET A 70 -12.15 -2.81 -18.02
C MET A 70 -11.31 -1.54 -18.09
N ALA A 71 -10.31 -1.39 -17.21
CA ALA A 71 -9.47 -0.19 -17.17
C ALA A 71 -8.81 0.09 -18.52
N ALA A 72 -8.30 -0.94 -19.20
CA ALA A 72 -7.74 -0.82 -20.55
C ALA A 72 -8.79 -0.32 -21.57
N LYS A 73 -9.98 -0.93 -21.60
CA LYS A 73 -11.07 -0.52 -22.50
C LYS A 73 -11.54 0.90 -22.23
N THR A 74 -11.69 1.27 -20.96
CA THR A 74 -12.05 2.63 -20.54
C THR A 74 -10.97 3.62 -21.00
N GLY A 75 -9.70 3.32 -20.79
CA GLY A 75 -8.59 4.12 -21.30
C GLY A 75 -8.66 4.33 -22.82
N ASP A 76 -8.86 3.26 -23.58
CA ASP A 76 -8.98 3.32 -25.05
C ASP A 76 -10.18 4.14 -25.52
N ALA A 77 -11.34 4.01 -24.86
CA ALA A 77 -12.53 4.79 -25.16
C ALA A 77 -12.31 6.29 -24.92
N TRP A 78 -11.73 6.64 -23.77
CA TRP A 78 -11.43 8.04 -23.42
C TRP A 78 -10.34 8.63 -24.32
N ALA A 79 -9.32 7.86 -24.69
CA ALA A 79 -8.31 8.28 -25.67
C ALA A 79 -8.93 8.53 -27.06
N THR A 80 -9.84 7.65 -27.49
CA THR A 80 -10.57 7.79 -28.76
C THR A 80 -11.49 9.02 -28.72
N ALA A 81 -12.20 9.24 -27.62
CA ALA A 81 -13.05 10.41 -27.43
C ALA A 81 -12.24 11.70 -27.43
N ALA A 82 -11.10 11.72 -26.74
CA ALA A 82 -10.15 12.82 -26.73
C ALA A 82 -9.66 13.18 -28.13
N ALA A 83 -9.27 12.18 -28.93
CA ALA A 83 -8.88 12.39 -30.32
C ALA A 83 -10.02 12.96 -31.17
N LYS A 84 -11.24 12.41 -31.05
CA LYS A 84 -12.44 12.93 -31.73
C LYS A 84 -12.77 14.36 -31.30
N ALA A 85 -12.70 14.68 -30.02
CA ALA A 85 -12.96 16.04 -29.52
C ALA A 85 -11.93 17.03 -30.07
N TRP A 86 -10.67 16.64 -30.13
CA TRP A 86 -9.62 17.44 -30.75
C TRP A 86 -9.83 17.65 -32.25
N ASP A 87 -10.33 16.63 -32.96
CA ASP A 87 -10.71 16.72 -34.37
C ASP A 87 -11.87 17.69 -34.67
N LEU A 88 -12.63 18.08 -33.65
CA LEU A 88 -13.74 19.02 -33.77
C LEU A 88 -13.32 20.47 -33.49
N VAL A 89 -12.12 20.71 -32.97
CA VAL A 89 -11.62 22.07 -32.69
C VAL A 89 -11.22 22.74 -34.01
N ALA A 90 -12.04 23.70 -34.45
CA ALA A 90 -11.75 24.52 -35.62
C ALA A 90 -10.48 25.36 -35.42
N VAL A 91 -9.74 25.62 -36.49
CA VAL A 91 -8.54 26.49 -36.43
C VAL A 91 -8.87 27.90 -35.93
N ASP A 92 -10.12 28.33 -36.10
CA ASP A 92 -10.63 29.63 -35.64
C ASP A 92 -10.67 29.77 -34.12
N GLU A 93 -10.76 28.66 -33.39
CA GLU A 93 -10.68 28.67 -31.92
C GLU A 93 -9.33 29.23 -31.44
N LEU A 94 -8.26 29.07 -32.23
CA LEU A 94 -6.93 29.58 -31.90
C LEU A 94 -6.89 31.10 -31.79
N SER A 95 -7.77 31.84 -32.47
CA SER A 95 -7.77 33.32 -32.37
C SER A 95 -8.27 33.84 -31.02
N ARG A 96 -8.78 32.96 -30.15
CA ARG A 96 -9.19 33.31 -28.78
C ARG A 96 -8.01 33.29 -27.81
N GLU A 97 -6.88 32.73 -28.21
CA GLU A 97 -5.67 32.64 -27.37
C GLU A 97 -4.79 33.89 -27.54
N ASP A 98 -4.10 34.26 -26.46
CA ASP A 98 -3.23 35.44 -26.45
C ASP A 98 -2.16 35.36 -27.55
N ASN A 99 -1.93 36.48 -28.24
CA ASN A 99 -0.93 36.63 -29.32
C ASN A 99 -1.26 35.88 -30.63
N ILE A 100 -2.44 35.25 -30.75
CA ILE A 100 -2.92 34.69 -32.01
C ILE A 100 -4.02 35.59 -32.59
N GLY A 101 -3.62 36.54 -33.44
CA GLY A 101 -4.57 37.40 -34.14
C GLY A 101 -5.28 36.70 -35.31
N PRO A 102 -6.39 37.28 -35.83
CA PRO A 102 -7.15 36.75 -36.95
C PRO A 102 -6.32 36.58 -38.23
N ALA A 103 -5.36 37.49 -38.46
CA ALA A 103 -4.42 37.38 -39.59
C ALA A 103 -3.58 36.10 -39.54
N THR A 104 -3.19 35.64 -38.36
CA THR A 104 -2.46 34.36 -38.21
C THR A 104 -3.36 33.18 -38.57
N VAL A 105 -4.63 33.22 -38.17
CA VAL A 105 -5.60 32.18 -38.52
C VAL A 105 -5.87 32.16 -40.03
N GLU A 106 -5.96 33.32 -40.68
CA GLU A 106 -6.08 33.40 -42.15
C GLU A 106 -4.85 32.80 -42.87
N MET A 107 -3.63 33.01 -42.36
CA MET A 107 -2.43 32.35 -42.90
C MET A 107 -2.51 30.82 -42.77
N LEU A 108 -2.95 30.31 -41.61
CA LEU A 108 -3.15 28.88 -41.40
C LEU A 108 -4.21 28.30 -42.35
N ARG A 109 -5.34 29.00 -42.54
CA ARG A 109 -6.37 28.61 -43.52
C ARG A 109 -5.84 28.66 -44.96
N GLY A 110 -5.06 29.68 -45.31
CA GLY A 110 -4.39 29.80 -46.61
C GLY A 110 -3.41 28.66 -46.88
N ALA A 111 -2.81 28.09 -45.83
CA ALA A 111 -2.00 26.87 -45.89
C ALA A 111 -2.83 25.57 -45.91
N GLY A 112 -4.17 25.67 -46.00
CA GLY A 112 -5.08 24.52 -46.07
C GLY A 112 -5.49 23.92 -44.73
N MET A 113 -5.04 24.48 -43.60
CA MET A 113 -5.35 23.98 -42.26
C MET A 113 -6.75 24.47 -41.85
N ARG A 114 -7.66 23.53 -41.54
CA ARG A 114 -9.04 23.86 -41.13
C ARG A 114 -9.28 23.54 -39.67
N LYS A 115 -8.52 22.61 -39.10
CA LYS A 115 -8.63 22.15 -37.72
C LYS A 115 -7.36 22.46 -36.94
N ALA A 116 -7.48 22.62 -35.63
CA ALA A 116 -6.33 22.82 -34.76
C ALA A 116 -5.34 21.63 -34.83
N ARG A 117 -5.86 20.40 -35.01
CA ARG A 117 -5.03 19.20 -35.20
C ARG A 117 -4.14 19.24 -36.45
N ASP A 118 -4.63 19.84 -37.54
CA ASP A 118 -3.84 19.98 -38.78
C ASP A 118 -2.58 20.82 -38.52
N VAL A 119 -2.70 21.82 -37.64
CA VAL A 119 -1.60 22.69 -37.21
C VAL A 119 -0.62 21.94 -36.31
N GLU A 120 -1.12 21.11 -35.37
CA GLU A 120 -0.28 20.28 -34.47
C GLU A 120 0.55 19.26 -35.27
N GLY A 121 -0.03 18.65 -36.30
CA GLY A 121 0.67 17.69 -37.17
C GLY A 121 1.74 18.33 -38.07
N HIS A 122 1.77 19.66 -38.18
CA HIS A 122 2.69 20.36 -39.05
C HIS A 122 3.99 20.73 -38.31
N TRP A 123 5.01 19.87 -38.46
CA TRP A 123 6.29 19.99 -37.76
C TRP A 123 7.04 21.31 -38.03
N GLN A 124 6.91 21.89 -39.23
CA GLN A 124 7.49 23.20 -39.59
C GLN A 124 6.43 24.29 -39.72
N LEU A 125 5.91 24.81 -38.60
CA LEU A 125 5.03 25.99 -38.67
C LEU A 125 5.71 27.21 -39.32
N GLN A 126 7.05 27.26 -39.28
CA GLN A 126 7.86 28.34 -39.88
C GLN A 126 7.90 28.30 -41.40
N SER A 127 7.51 27.19 -42.05
CA SER A 127 7.44 27.12 -43.50
C SER A 127 6.21 27.82 -44.07
N ILE A 128 5.25 28.20 -43.22
CA ILE A 128 4.05 28.93 -43.60
C ILE A 128 4.41 30.41 -43.77
N PRO A 129 4.19 31.00 -44.96
CA PRO A 129 4.52 32.41 -45.20
C PRO A 129 3.89 33.34 -44.16
N GLY A 130 4.71 34.17 -43.52
CA GLY A 130 4.27 35.12 -42.49
C GLY A 130 4.31 34.60 -41.04
N ILE A 131 4.64 33.32 -40.82
CA ILE A 131 4.80 32.74 -39.48
C ILE A 131 6.29 32.64 -39.12
N GLY A 132 6.81 33.67 -38.46
CA GLY A 132 8.16 33.66 -37.91
C GLY A 132 8.32 32.74 -36.67
N PRO A 133 9.55 32.52 -36.18
CA PRO A 133 9.85 31.61 -35.07
C PRO A 133 9.13 31.98 -33.76
N ALA A 134 9.03 33.27 -33.44
CA ALA A 134 8.29 33.74 -32.26
C ALA A 134 6.81 33.38 -32.34
N ARG A 135 6.17 33.61 -33.49
CA ARG A 135 4.76 33.29 -33.73
C ARG A 135 4.51 31.78 -33.75
N ALA A 136 5.44 30.99 -34.28
CA ALA A 136 5.40 29.54 -34.18
C ALA A 136 5.45 29.06 -32.72
N GLY A 137 6.24 29.70 -31.86
CA GLY A 137 6.25 29.45 -30.42
C GLY A 137 4.90 29.73 -29.76
N HIS A 138 4.30 30.90 -30.05
CA HIS A 138 2.97 31.25 -29.56
C HIS A 138 1.88 30.28 -30.05
N LEU A 139 1.93 29.85 -31.32
CA LEU A 139 0.98 28.87 -31.87
C LEU A 139 1.06 27.51 -31.16
N ARG A 140 2.27 27.03 -30.83
CA ARG A 140 2.43 25.78 -30.08
C ARG A 140 1.82 25.88 -28.67
N LEU A 141 2.05 27.00 -27.99
CA LEU A 141 1.44 27.25 -26.68
C LEU A 141 -0.08 27.35 -26.76
N ALA A 142 -0.61 28.07 -27.75
CA ALA A 142 -2.04 28.19 -28.00
C ALA A 142 -2.68 26.81 -28.29
N LEU A 143 -2.03 25.97 -29.10
CA LEU A 143 -2.49 24.60 -29.37
C LEU A 143 -2.56 23.76 -28.10
N LEU A 144 -1.54 23.81 -27.24
CA LEU A 144 -1.55 23.10 -25.97
C LEU A 144 -2.71 23.54 -25.07
N ARG A 145 -2.98 24.85 -24.99
CA ARG A 145 -4.09 25.41 -24.22
C ARG A 145 -5.45 25.03 -24.79
N CYS A 146 -5.64 25.16 -26.10
CA CYS A 146 -6.87 24.73 -26.77
C CYS A 146 -7.11 23.23 -26.60
N LYS A 147 -6.07 22.40 -26.68
CA LYS A 147 -6.16 20.96 -26.45
C LYS A 147 -6.58 20.66 -25.01
N ALA A 148 -5.95 21.29 -24.03
CA ALA A 148 -6.33 21.17 -22.62
C ALA A 148 -7.80 21.59 -22.38
N LYS A 149 -8.24 22.70 -23.00
CA LYS A 149 -9.62 23.19 -22.93
C LYS A 149 -10.61 22.19 -23.55
N ALA A 150 -10.31 21.65 -24.73
CA ALA A 150 -11.13 20.64 -25.38
C ALA A 150 -11.25 19.37 -24.53
N LEU A 151 -10.15 18.92 -23.92
CA LEU A 151 -10.15 17.77 -23.01
C LEU A 151 -10.93 18.04 -21.72
N SER A 152 -10.80 19.22 -21.12
CA SER A 152 -11.58 19.59 -19.93
C SER A 152 -13.09 19.61 -20.20
N GLY A 153 -13.50 20.03 -21.39
CA GLY A 153 -14.91 20.01 -21.80
C GLY A 153 -15.46 18.60 -21.95
N LEU A 154 -14.59 17.61 -22.23
CA LEU A 154 -14.97 16.22 -22.49
C LEU A 154 -15.51 15.52 -21.23
N LEU A 155 -14.92 15.80 -20.07
CA LEU A 155 -15.35 15.23 -18.79
C LEU A 155 -16.75 15.72 -18.35
N GLY A 156 -17.09 16.96 -18.70
CA GLY A 156 -18.39 17.58 -18.39
C GLY A 156 -19.41 17.51 -19.53
N ALA A 157 -19.07 16.87 -20.65
CA ALA A 157 -19.90 16.93 -21.85
C ALA A 157 -21.21 16.14 -21.69
N THR A 158 -22.34 16.81 -21.91
CA THR A 158 -23.67 16.19 -21.99
C THR A 158 -24.02 15.69 -23.39
N SER A 159 -23.13 15.85 -24.37
CA SER A 159 -23.28 15.41 -25.76
C SER A 159 -21.91 15.15 -26.41
N GLY A 160 -21.91 14.48 -27.57
CA GLY A 160 -20.70 14.23 -28.36
C GLY A 160 -19.78 13.13 -27.83
N PRO A 161 -18.47 13.15 -28.18
CA PRO A 161 -17.54 12.06 -27.89
C PRO A 161 -17.38 11.71 -26.41
N GLY A 162 -17.48 12.69 -25.51
CA GLY A 162 -17.39 12.45 -24.06
C GLY A 162 -18.59 11.67 -23.51
N LEU A 163 -19.80 11.96 -23.99
CA LEU A 163 -20.99 11.21 -23.62
C LEU A 163 -20.93 9.76 -24.15
N GLU A 164 -20.40 9.55 -25.36
CA GLU A 164 -20.20 8.21 -25.93
C GLU A 164 -19.24 7.39 -25.07
N ALA A 165 -18.07 7.94 -24.71
CA ALA A 165 -17.10 7.26 -23.84
C ALA A 165 -17.69 6.94 -22.47
N ARG A 166 -18.43 7.88 -21.86
CA ARG A 166 -19.09 7.65 -20.58
C ARG A 166 -20.14 6.54 -20.64
N ARG A 167 -20.94 6.47 -21.70
CA ARG A 167 -21.90 5.37 -21.90
C ARG A 167 -21.21 4.02 -22.07
N GLN A 168 -20.05 3.99 -22.74
CA GLN A 168 -19.25 2.77 -22.85
C GLN A 168 -18.68 2.34 -21.51
N GLU A 169 -18.13 3.28 -20.74
CA GLU A 169 -17.64 3.06 -19.38
C GLU A 169 -18.74 2.52 -18.47
N GLU A 170 -19.93 3.14 -18.46
CA GLU A 170 -21.09 2.66 -17.71
C GLU A 170 -21.50 1.24 -18.14
N GLY A 171 -21.47 0.94 -19.44
CA GLY A 171 -21.74 -0.40 -19.96
C GLY A 171 -20.74 -1.46 -19.51
N TRP A 172 -19.45 -1.14 -19.50
CA TRP A 172 -18.41 -2.06 -18.99
C TRP A 172 -18.45 -2.19 -17.48
N ARG A 173 -18.74 -1.10 -16.76
CA ARG A 173 -18.95 -1.11 -15.32
C ARG A 173 -20.09 -2.05 -14.92
N ALA A 174 -21.23 -1.96 -15.60
CA ALA A 174 -22.35 -2.88 -15.37
C ALA A 174 -21.98 -4.36 -15.65
N GLN A 175 -21.14 -4.62 -16.67
CA GLN A 175 -20.65 -5.98 -16.95
C GLN A 175 -19.75 -6.52 -15.83
N TYR A 176 -18.88 -5.66 -15.29
CA TYR A 176 -18.01 -6.02 -14.17
C TYR A 176 -18.80 -6.23 -12.88
N GLU A 177 -19.75 -5.35 -12.56
CA GLU A 177 -20.64 -5.52 -11.39
C GLU A 177 -21.42 -6.85 -11.50
N ALA A 178 -21.95 -7.17 -12.69
CA ALA A 178 -22.61 -8.46 -12.92
C ALA A 178 -21.66 -9.68 -12.82
N LEU A 179 -20.37 -9.52 -13.06
CA LEU A 179 -19.35 -10.56 -12.84
C LEU A 179 -19.00 -10.68 -11.35
N ALA A 180 -18.86 -9.55 -10.65
CA ALA A 180 -18.62 -9.49 -9.20
C ALA A 180 -19.74 -10.16 -8.43
N ASP A 181 -21.00 -9.89 -8.79
CA ASP A 181 -22.17 -10.54 -8.20
C ASP A 181 -22.18 -12.06 -8.45
N LYS A 182 -21.70 -12.51 -9.60
CA LYS A 182 -21.62 -13.94 -9.96
C LYS A 182 -20.45 -14.67 -9.31
N ALA A 183 -19.36 -13.97 -9.00
CA ALA A 183 -18.18 -14.55 -8.39
C ALA A 183 -18.45 -15.05 -6.96
N ASP A 184 -19.56 -14.59 -6.36
CA ASP A 184 -20.11 -15.04 -5.07
C ASP A 184 -19.07 -15.11 -3.95
N THR A 185 -18.09 -14.19 -3.98
CA THR A 185 -16.99 -14.12 -3.00
C THR A 185 -17.54 -14.00 -1.58
N THR A 186 -18.61 -13.21 -1.41
CA THR A 186 -19.26 -13.01 -0.12
C THR A 186 -19.88 -14.28 0.46
N ALA A 187 -20.39 -15.21 -0.36
CA ALA A 187 -20.90 -16.49 0.14
C ALA A 187 -19.74 -17.41 0.54
N ILE A 188 -18.65 -17.44 -0.25
CA ILE A 188 -17.45 -18.23 0.08
C ILE A 188 -16.84 -17.73 1.40
N ASP A 189 -16.72 -16.41 1.58
CA ASP A 189 -16.21 -15.82 2.82
C ASP A 189 -17.08 -16.16 4.03
N LYS A 190 -18.41 -16.09 3.88
CA LYS A 190 -19.35 -16.50 4.93
C LYS A 190 -19.22 -17.98 5.27
N ASP A 191 -19.03 -18.84 4.27
CA ASP A 191 -18.80 -20.28 4.49
C ASP A 191 -17.47 -20.52 5.22
N ILE A 192 -16.40 -19.84 4.84
CA ILE A 192 -15.10 -19.92 5.54
C ILE A 192 -15.24 -19.44 6.98
N ALA A 193 -15.86 -18.28 7.22
CA ALA A 193 -16.05 -17.72 8.56
C ALA A 193 -16.89 -18.65 9.46
N ARG A 194 -17.96 -19.23 8.90
CA ARG A 194 -18.82 -20.19 9.61
C ARG A 194 -18.06 -21.47 9.98
N LEU A 195 -17.15 -21.93 9.12
CA LEU A 195 -16.40 -23.17 9.31
C LEU A 195 -15.06 -22.97 10.03
N LEU A 196 -14.66 -21.74 10.32
CA LEU A 196 -13.39 -21.41 10.96
C LEU A 196 -13.15 -22.18 12.27
N PRO A 197 -14.14 -22.35 13.19
CA PRO A 197 -13.95 -23.16 14.40
C PRO A 197 -13.69 -24.65 14.09
N VAL A 198 -14.31 -25.18 13.04
CA VAL A 198 -14.14 -26.57 12.59
C VAL A 198 -12.72 -26.76 12.04
N PHE A 199 -12.24 -25.83 11.22
CA PHE A 199 -10.88 -25.85 10.67
C PHE A 199 -9.81 -25.71 11.76
N ALA A 200 -10.03 -24.82 12.73
CA ALA A 200 -9.13 -24.65 13.88
C ALA A 200 -9.01 -25.96 14.69
N LEU A 201 -10.14 -26.63 14.95
CA LEU A 201 -10.13 -27.92 15.64
C LEU A 201 -9.47 -29.02 14.82
N ALA A 202 -9.75 -29.09 13.51
CA ALA A 202 -9.12 -30.06 12.61
C ALA A 202 -7.59 -29.90 12.59
N ARG A 203 -7.10 -28.66 12.55
CA ARG A 203 -5.67 -28.32 12.59
C ARG A 203 -5.03 -28.71 13.92
N TRP A 204 -5.68 -28.36 15.04
CA TRP A 204 -5.23 -28.77 16.37
C TRP A 204 -5.17 -30.29 16.52
N TYR A 205 -6.20 -30.99 16.05
CA TYR A 205 -6.28 -32.45 16.11
C TYR A 205 -5.18 -33.09 15.26
N TRP A 206 -5.00 -32.62 14.02
CA TRP A 206 -3.94 -33.07 13.13
C TRP A 206 -2.56 -32.90 13.77
N TRP A 207 -2.24 -31.71 14.31
CA TRP A 207 -0.99 -31.47 15.02
C TRP A 207 -0.81 -32.38 16.23
N ARG A 208 -1.86 -32.57 17.02
CA ARG A 208 -1.81 -33.45 18.20
C ARG A 208 -1.56 -34.90 17.81
N VAL A 209 -2.18 -35.41 16.73
CA VAL A 209 -1.90 -36.75 16.20
C VAL A 209 -0.45 -36.87 15.73
N MET A 210 0.10 -35.84 15.09
CA MET A 210 1.48 -35.84 14.60
C MET A 210 2.52 -35.79 15.75
N LEU A 211 2.21 -35.07 16.85
CA LEU A 211 3.14 -34.85 17.95
C LEU A 211 2.99 -35.83 19.13
N SER A 212 1.79 -36.40 19.36
CA SER A 212 1.55 -37.21 20.56
C SER A 212 2.06 -38.64 20.43
N ALA A 213 2.83 -39.13 21.41
CA ALA A 213 3.26 -40.53 21.49
C ALA A 213 2.12 -41.51 21.87
N GLY A 214 0.97 -41.00 22.32
CA GLY A 214 -0.13 -41.79 22.86
C GLY A 214 -1.37 -41.86 21.98
N SER A 215 -2.43 -42.49 22.50
CA SER A 215 -3.75 -42.51 21.87
C SER A 215 -4.31 -41.09 21.77
N PRO A 216 -4.81 -40.67 20.59
CA PRO A 216 -5.36 -39.34 20.40
C PRO A 216 -6.64 -39.17 21.22
N PRO A 217 -6.99 -37.93 21.58
CA PRO A 217 -8.25 -37.66 22.26
C PRO A 217 -9.43 -38.08 21.38
N VAL A 218 -10.51 -38.56 22.02
CA VAL A 218 -11.78 -38.84 21.33
C VAL A 218 -12.36 -37.51 20.85
N LEU A 219 -12.82 -37.46 19.59
CA LEU A 219 -13.48 -36.27 19.05
C LEU A 219 -14.76 -35.95 19.86
N PRO A 220 -15.07 -34.67 20.11
CA PRO A 220 -16.36 -34.29 20.68
C PRO A 220 -17.51 -34.81 19.79
N GLN A 221 -18.51 -35.48 20.37
CA GLN A 221 -19.57 -36.18 19.62
C GLN A 221 -20.32 -35.29 18.62
N GLY A 222 -20.51 -34.00 18.90
CA GLY A 222 -21.18 -33.07 17.99
C GLY A 222 -20.39 -32.69 16.73
N ILE A 223 -19.12 -33.11 16.61
CA ILE A 223 -18.21 -32.71 15.53
C ILE A 223 -18.08 -33.81 14.47
N ALA A 224 -18.36 -35.05 14.85
CA ALA A 224 -18.46 -36.18 13.93
C ALA A 224 -19.59 -36.02 12.90
N GLU A 225 -20.55 -35.13 13.15
CA GLU A 225 -21.66 -34.83 12.24
C GLU A 225 -21.26 -33.90 11.08
N PHE A 226 -20.10 -33.23 11.16
CA PHE A 226 -19.60 -32.46 10.02
C PHE A 226 -19.12 -33.39 8.91
N GLN A 227 -19.98 -33.60 7.91
CA GLN A 227 -19.62 -34.26 6.66
C GLN A 227 -19.34 -33.19 5.59
N PRO A 228 -18.07 -32.92 5.25
CA PRO A 228 -17.72 -31.88 4.26
C PRO A 228 -18.35 -32.11 2.88
N ASN A 229 -18.77 -33.34 2.57
CA ASN A 229 -19.40 -33.70 1.30
C ASN A 229 -20.93 -33.55 1.26
N ALA A 230 -21.60 -33.28 2.39
CA ALA A 230 -23.06 -33.12 2.40
C ALA A 230 -23.51 -31.72 1.90
N SER A 231 -22.58 -30.76 1.86
CA SER A 231 -22.84 -29.38 1.47
C SER A 231 -22.77 -29.22 -0.06
N ARG A 232 -23.92 -29.36 -0.74
CA ARG A 232 -24.21 -29.05 -2.17
C ARG A 232 -23.21 -29.64 -3.19
N PRO A 233 -23.66 -30.44 -4.19
CA PRO A 233 -22.78 -30.88 -5.27
C PRO A 233 -22.13 -29.65 -5.93
N GLY A 234 -20.82 -29.50 -5.71
CA GLY A 234 -20.06 -28.36 -6.18
C GLY A 234 -20.19 -28.25 -7.69
N ARG A 235 -20.37 -27.01 -8.18
CA ARG A 235 -20.20 -26.72 -9.60
C ARG A 235 -18.84 -27.30 -10.02
N PRO A 236 -18.77 -28.17 -11.04
CA PRO A 236 -17.51 -28.76 -11.44
C PRO A 236 -16.49 -27.65 -11.71
N PRO A 237 -15.21 -27.84 -11.36
CA PRO A 237 -14.18 -26.84 -11.61
C PRO A 237 -14.26 -26.44 -13.09
N ILE A 238 -14.35 -25.13 -13.35
CA ILE A 238 -14.34 -24.62 -14.72
C ILE A 238 -12.99 -25.05 -15.29
N PRO A 239 -12.96 -25.90 -16.34
CA PRO A 239 -11.71 -26.30 -16.95
C PRO A 239 -10.99 -25.04 -17.44
N ALA A 240 -9.68 -24.94 -17.18
CA ALA A 240 -8.84 -23.84 -17.65
C ALA A 240 -9.13 -23.58 -19.14
N PRO A 241 -9.26 -22.31 -19.58
CA PRO A 241 -9.66 -22.00 -20.94
C PRO A 241 -8.65 -22.64 -21.91
N ALA A 242 -9.09 -23.68 -22.61
CA ALA A 242 -8.35 -24.25 -23.72
C ALA A 242 -8.19 -23.15 -24.79
N PRO A 243 -7.04 -23.07 -25.48
CA PRO A 243 -6.87 -22.13 -26.59
C PRO A 243 -8.01 -22.32 -27.58
N ALA A 244 -8.70 -21.21 -27.88
CA ALA A 244 -9.94 -21.20 -28.65
C ALA A 244 -9.77 -21.97 -29.97
N ARG A 245 -10.37 -23.15 -30.06
CA ARG A 245 -10.60 -23.81 -31.35
C ARG A 245 -11.77 -23.09 -32.04
N PRO A 246 -11.71 -22.84 -33.35
CA PRO A 246 -12.83 -22.28 -34.09
C PRO A 246 -14.04 -23.22 -33.98
N SER A 247 -15.16 -22.67 -33.51
CA SER A 247 -16.41 -23.40 -33.32
C SER A 247 -17.01 -23.82 -34.67
N PRO A 248 -17.35 -25.11 -34.88
CA PRO A 248 -18.24 -25.49 -35.98
C PRO A 248 -19.68 -25.01 -35.72
N PRO A 249 -20.52 -24.86 -36.77
CA PRO A 249 -21.89 -24.38 -36.63
C PRO A 249 -22.75 -25.36 -35.82
N SER A 250 -23.43 -24.85 -34.79
CA SER A 250 -24.34 -25.61 -33.93
C SER A 250 -25.57 -26.12 -34.70
N PRO A 251 -25.88 -27.43 -34.63
CA PRO A 251 -27.19 -27.95 -35.04
C PRO A 251 -28.24 -27.72 -33.93
N ALA A 252 -29.49 -27.57 -34.35
CA ALA A 252 -30.65 -27.27 -33.52
C ALA A 252 -30.91 -28.34 -32.44
N LEU A 253 -31.21 -27.88 -31.21
CA LEU A 253 -31.60 -28.73 -30.10
C LEU A 253 -33.12 -29.03 -30.11
N PRO A 254 -33.54 -30.26 -29.79
CA PRO A 254 -34.93 -30.61 -29.54
C PRO A 254 -35.35 -30.39 -28.07
N ILE A 255 -36.65 -30.15 -27.90
CA ILE A 255 -37.37 -29.80 -26.67
C ILE A 255 -37.44 -31.01 -25.69
N PRO A 256 -37.20 -30.83 -24.37
CA PRO A 256 -37.40 -31.89 -23.39
C PRO A 256 -38.80 -31.86 -22.74
N ALA A 257 -39.35 -33.05 -22.49
CA ALA A 257 -40.63 -33.34 -21.83
C ALA A 257 -40.55 -33.30 -20.28
N PRO A 258 -41.69 -33.22 -19.55
CA PRO A 258 -41.72 -32.98 -18.11
C PRO A 258 -41.57 -34.26 -17.27
N VAL A 259 -40.89 -34.14 -16.12
CA VAL A 259 -40.66 -35.20 -15.13
C VAL A 259 -41.65 -35.05 -13.95
N PRO A 260 -42.29 -36.13 -13.46
CA PRO A 260 -43.25 -36.11 -12.34
C PRO A 260 -42.58 -36.14 -10.94
N PRO A 261 -43.31 -35.81 -9.86
CA PRO A 261 -42.77 -35.62 -8.52
C PRO A 261 -42.65 -36.93 -7.72
N GLN A 262 -41.66 -37.01 -6.83
CA GLN A 262 -41.59 -38.03 -5.77
C GLN A 262 -41.66 -37.41 -4.37
N PRO A 263 -42.16 -38.16 -3.36
CA PRO A 263 -42.65 -37.63 -2.09
C PRO A 263 -41.71 -37.84 -0.89
N SER A 264 -41.85 -36.92 0.07
CA SER A 264 -41.87 -36.98 1.54
C SER A 264 -41.16 -38.07 2.36
N GLU A 265 -40.54 -37.57 3.43
CA GLU A 265 -40.47 -38.07 4.81
C GLU A 265 -39.53 -39.22 5.18
N VAL A 266 -38.55 -38.90 6.06
CA VAL A 266 -38.23 -39.74 7.24
C VAL A 266 -37.90 -38.83 8.43
N ARG A 267 -38.73 -38.92 9.49
CA ARG A 267 -38.46 -38.43 10.85
C ARG A 267 -37.45 -39.37 11.52
N VAL A 268 -36.44 -38.81 12.20
CA VAL A 268 -35.60 -39.56 13.16
C VAL A 268 -35.65 -38.88 14.53
N SER A 269 -35.90 -39.70 15.54
CA SER A 269 -36.19 -39.40 16.93
C SER A 269 -34.94 -39.07 17.75
N LEU A 270 -35.06 -38.15 18.72
CA LEU A 270 -34.09 -37.89 19.79
C LEU A 270 -34.04 -39.03 20.83
N PRO A 271 -32.87 -39.29 21.45
CA PRO A 271 -32.81 -39.88 22.79
C PRO A 271 -32.19 -38.93 23.85
N LYS A 272 -32.97 -38.76 24.92
CA LYS A 272 -32.67 -38.76 26.38
C LYS A 272 -31.30 -38.25 26.89
N PRO A 273 -31.27 -37.26 27.82
CA PRO A 273 -30.04 -36.79 28.45
C PRO A 273 -29.55 -37.75 29.55
N ALA A 274 -28.25 -38.05 29.53
CA ALA A 274 -27.55 -38.80 30.57
C ALA A 274 -26.64 -37.88 31.41
N SER A 275 -26.47 -38.30 32.66
CA SER A 275 -25.92 -37.65 33.84
C SER A 275 -24.56 -36.94 33.70
N ILE A 276 -24.47 -35.82 34.42
CA ILE A 276 -23.26 -35.01 34.67
C ILE A 276 -22.29 -35.78 35.60
N PRO A 277 -21.02 -36.01 35.22
CA PRO A 277 -19.98 -36.44 36.14
C PRO A 277 -19.26 -35.25 36.80
N ALA A 278 -18.81 -35.47 38.03
CA ALA A 278 -18.13 -34.52 38.91
C ALA A 278 -16.77 -34.01 38.35
N PRO A 279 -16.33 -32.79 38.75
CA PRO A 279 -15.15 -32.14 38.19
C PRO A 279 -13.84 -32.79 38.63
N ALA A 280 -12.96 -33.06 37.65
CA ALA A 280 -11.59 -33.50 37.86
C ALA A 280 -10.68 -32.31 38.30
N PRO A 281 -9.60 -32.58 39.04
CA PRO A 281 -8.71 -31.55 39.60
C PRO A 281 -7.97 -30.76 38.51
N VAL A 282 -7.93 -29.44 38.72
CA VAL A 282 -7.30 -28.44 37.85
C VAL A 282 -5.79 -28.70 37.73
N PRO A 283 -5.25 -28.96 36.52
CA PRO A 283 -3.81 -29.02 36.31
C PRO A 283 -3.20 -27.63 36.51
N LYS A 284 -2.12 -27.56 37.30
CA LYS A 284 -1.31 -26.36 37.52
C LYS A 284 -0.89 -25.78 36.15
N ALA A 285 -1.39 -24.59 35.84
CA ALA A 285 -1.09 -23.87 34.61
C ALA A 285 0.42 -23.58 34.51
N GLU A 286 1.03 -24.13 33.46
CA GLU A 286 2.37 -23.77 33.02
C GLU A 286 2.34 -22.30 32.58
N PRO A 287 3.29 -21.45 33.02
CA PRO A 287 3.25 -20.02 32.74
C PRO A 287 3.28 -19.79 31.23
N ALA A 288 2.25 -19.12 30.71
CA ALA A 288 2.09 -18.82 29.30
C ALA A 288 3.37 -18.18 28.73
N SER A 289 3.98 -18.86 27.76
CA SER A 289 5.15 -18.39 27.02
C SER A 289 4.86 -16.99 26.48
N ARG A 290 5.70 -16.01 26.84
CA ARG A 290 5.56 -14.65 26.30
C ARG A 290 5.64 -14.71 24.77
N PRO A 291 4.77 -13.99 24.05
CA PRO A 291 4.83 -13.95 22.59
C PRO A 291 6.20 -13.42 22.16
N SER A 292 6.80 -14.07 21.15
CA SER A 292 8.05 -13.61 20.57
C SER A 292 7.86 -12.22 19.94
N PRO A 293 8.88 -11.33 20.01
CA PRO A 293 8.80 -10.04 19.35
C PRO A 293 8.58 -10.23 17.84
N PRO A 294 7.82 -9.34 17.17
CA PRO A 294 7.54 -9.46 15.75
C PRO A 294 8.83 -9.37 14.93
N SER A 295 8.89 -10.13 13.85
CA SER A 295 9.95 -10.03 12.85
C SER A 295 9.89 -8.70 12.10
N ALA A 296 10.98 -8.28 11.45
CA ALA A 296 11.00 -7.05 10.67
C ALA A 296 9.97 -7.05 9.51
N GLU A 297 9.67 -8.22 8.94
CA GLU A 297 8.62 -8.39 7.93
C GLU A 297 7.23 -8.17 8.52
N GLU A 298 6.95 -8.73 9.70
CA GLU A 298 5.70 -8.47 10.41
C GLU A 298 5.57 -6.99 10.78
N VAL A 299 6.63 -6.35 11.28
CA VAL A 299 6.60 -4.90 11.59
C VAL A 299 6.28 -4.08 10.33
N PHE A 300 6.86 -4.43 9.17
CA PHE A 300 6.52 -3.81 7.90
C PHE A 300 5.05 -4.02 7.54
N GLU A 301 4.54 -5.24 7.58
CA GLU A 301 3.15 -5.54 7.20
C GLU A 301 2.15 -4.80 8.09
N ILE A 302 2.39 -4.77 9.41
CA ILE A 302 1.54 -4.06 10.37
C ILE A 302 1.58 -2.55 10.10
N THR A 303 2.78 -1.98 9.90
CA THR A 303 2.95 -0.55 9.62
C THR A 303 2.31 -0.16 8.29
N ALA A 304 2.49 -0.97 7.25
CA ALA A 304 1.92 -0.74 5.93
C ALA A 304 0.39 -0.76 6.00
N ARG A 305 -0.22 -1.79 6.61
CA ARG A 305 -1.67 -1.90 6.81
C ARG A 305 -2.22 -0.70 7.59
N LEU A 306 -1.52 -0.25 8.63
CA LEU A 306 -1.90 0.94 9.39
C LEU A 306 -1.86 2.22 8.54
N VAL A 307 -0.84 2.39 7.72
CA VAL A 307 -0.70 3.52 6.80
C VAL A 307 -1.81 3.51 5.74
N ALA A 308 -2.17 2.35 5.20
CA ALA A 308 -3.31 2.25 4.29
C ALA A 308 -4.64 2.53 4.99
N ALA A 309 -4.86 2.00 6.20
CA ALA A 309 -6.05 2.30 6.99
C ALA A 309 -6.17 3.82 7.26
N ALA A 310 -5.04 4.50 7.48
CA ALA A 310 -5.00 5.95 7.59
C ALA A 310 -5.39 6.63 6.26
N GLY A 311 -4.81 6.20 5.14
CA GLY A 311 -5.21 6.69 3.80
C GLY A 311 -6.70 6.48 3.51
N PHE A 312 -7.30 5.37 3.96
CA PHE A 312 -8.72 5.09 3.76
C PHE A 312 -9.67 5.71 4.80
N ALA A 313 -9.18 6.52 5.74
CA ALA A 313 -10.00 7.05 6.83
C ALA A 313 -11.18 7.92 6.33
N ASP A 314 -11.03 8.62 5.20
CA ASP A 314 -12.10 9.39 4.57
C ASP A 314 -13.03 8.54 3.67
N GLY A 315 -12.61 7.31 3.37
CA GLY A 315 -13.29 6.35 2.49
C GLY A 315 -12.57 6.07 1.16
N ARG A 316 -11.48 6.77 0.83
CA ARG A 316 -10.69 6.59 -0.40
C ARG A 316 -9.20 6.82 -0.14
N PHE A 317 -8.33 6.09 -0.79
CA PHE A 317 -6.89 6.29 -0.70
C PHE A 317 -6.40 7.01 -1.96
N VAL A 318 -6.24 8.34 -1.90
CA VAL A 318 -5.96 9.14 -3.10
C VAL A 318 -4.49 9.05 -3.53
N ASP A 319 -4.18 9.36 -4.79
CA ASP A 319 -2.83 9.16 -5.36
C ASP A 319 -1.73 9.95 -4.61
N SER A 320 -2.04 11.15 -4.10
CA SER A 320 -1.09 11.92 -3.28
C SER A 320 -0.74 11.22 -1.96
N GLU A 321 -1.73 10.60 -1.32
CA GLU A 321 -1.54 9.83 -0.09
C GLU A 321 -0.79 8.53 -0.37
N LYS A 322 -1.09 7.85 -1.48
CA LYS A 322 -0.34 6.66 -1.92
C LYS A 322 1.13 6.99 -2.16
N GLN A 323 1.42 8.10 -2.82
CA GLN A 323 2.79 8.54 -3.07
C GLN A 323 3.53 8.87 -1.77
N GLU A 324 2.85 9.50 -0.80
CA GLU A 324 3.41 9.75 0.51
C GLU A 324 3.60 8.45 1.30
N ALA A 325 2.66 7.50 1.23
CA ALA A 325 2.76 6.19 1.85
C ALA A 325 3.97 5.41 1.32
N LEU A 326 4.16 5.39 0.00
CA LEU A 326 5.35 4.82 -0.64
C LEU A 326 6.63 5.48 -0.11
N THR A 327 6.64 6.80 -0.02
CA THR A 327 7.80 7.57 0.47
C THR A 327 8.13 7.20 1.92
N GLN A 328 7.13 7.14 2.80
CA GLN A 328 7.30 6.80 4.21
C GLN A 328 7.72 5.33 4.39
N LEU A 329 7.10 4.39 3.69
CA LEU A 329 7.47 2.97 3.76
C LEU A 329 8.88 2.72 3.22
N LYS A 330 9.29 3.40 2.14
CA LYS A 330 10.68 3.32 1.63
C LYS A 330 11.67 3.92 2.61
N ALA A 331 11.32 5.01 3.29
CA ALA A 331 12.18 5.61 4.31
C ALA A 331 12.38 4.68 5.52
N LEU A 332 11.31 4.01 5.96
CA LEU A 332 11.35 3.12 7.13
C LEU A 332 11.98 1.74 6.83
N PHE A 333 11.68 1.16 5.66
CA PHE A 333 11.99 -0.25 5.37
C PHE A 333 12.80 -0.47 4.08
N GLY A 334 13.12 0.59 3.32
CA GLY A 334 13.81 0.47 2.03
C GLY A 334 15.24 -0.07 2.12
N SER A 335 15.86 -0.05 3.30
CA SER A 335 17.17 -0.66 3.57
C SER A 335 17.11 -2.19 3.67
N LEU A 336 15.92 -2.78 3.79
CA LEU A 336 15.71 -4.22 3.93
C LEU A 336 15.43 -4.84 2.55
N PRO A 337 16.37 -5.61 1.97
CA PRO A 337 16.34 -5.98 0.55
C PRO A 337 15.15 -6.86 0.14
N GLY A 338 14.58 -7.65 1.07
CA GLY A 338 13.37 -8.44 0.81
C GLY A 338 12.07 -7.63 0.88
N ILE A 339 12.06 -6.52 1.62
CA ILE A 339 10.88 -5.69 1.83
C ILE A 339 10.81 -4.59 0.78
N ALA A 340 11.95 -4.00 0.40
CA ALA A 340 12.01 -2.92 -0.59
C ALA A 340 11.29 -3.25 -1.91
N ALA A 341 11.43 -4.49 -2.40
CA ALA A 341 10.78 -4.96 -3.63
C ALA A 341 9.25 -5.19 -3.47
N ARG A 342 8.75 -5.27 -2.23
CA ARG A 342 7.33 -5.48 -1.91
C ARG A 342 6.56 -4.19 -1.67
N ILE A 343 7.24 -3.06 -1.39
CA ILE A 343 6.58 -1.80 -1.01
C ILE A 343 5.66 -1.28 -2.12
N ASP A 344 6.17 -1.17 -3.35
CA ASP A 344 5.40 -0.66 -4.50
C ASP A 344 4.14 -1.48 -4.79
N PRO A 345 4.23 -2.82 -5.02
CA PRO A 345 3.03 -3.62 -5.30
C PRO A 345 2.07 -3.67 -4.11
N TRP A 346 2.56 -3.54 -2.87
CA TRP A 346 1.70 -3.54 -1.69
C TRP A 346 0.83 -2.28 -1.60
N VAL A 347 1.39 -1.08 -1.84
CA VAL A 347 0.59 0.16 -1.79
C VAL A 347 -0.44 0.19 -2.94
N ASP A 348 -0.08 -0.34 -4.10
CA ASP A 348 -1.00 -0.44 -5.24
C ASP A 348 -2.17 -1.41 -4.97
N SER A 349 -1.93 -2.48 -4.22
CA SER A 349 -2.93 -3.48 -3.84
C SER A 349 -3.55 -3.24 -2.46
N ALA A 350 -3.29 -2.09 -1.82
CA ALA A 350 -3.74 -1.86 -0.46
C ALA A 350 -5.28 -1.86 -0.37
N GLU A 351 -5.82 -2.69 0.51
CA GLU A 351 -7.26 -2.80 0.76
C GLU A 351 -7.68 -1.97 1.98
N ARG A 352 -8.97 -1.64 2.04
CA ARG A 352 -9.54 -0.92 3.16
C ARG A 352 -9.66 -1.86 4.37
N GLU A 353 -8.94 -1.54 5.43
CA GLU A 353 -9.04 -2.22 6.72
C GLU A 353 -9.56 -1.26 7.80
N SER A 354 -10.28 -1.80 8.79
CA SER A 354 -10.71 -1.02 9.94
C SER A 354 -9.60 -0.96 10.98
N LEU A 355 -9.54 0.14 11.75
CA LEU A 355 -8.59 0.26 12.85
C LEU A 355 -8.83 -0.82 13.93
N ASP A 356 -10.08 -1.25 14.11
CA ASP A 356 -10.45 -2.28 15.07
C ASP A 356 -9.84 -3.65 14.73
N ASP A 357 -9.77 -3.98 13.44
CA ASP A 357 -9.15 -5.23 12.96
C ASP A 357 -7.63 -5.25 13.16
N LEU A 358 -7.00 -4.08 13.27
CA LEU A 358 -5.56 -3.92 13.38
C LEU A 358 -5.03 -3.92 14.82
N TRP A 359 -5.90 -3.80 15.83
CA TRP A 359 -5.43 -3.59 17.20
C TRP A 359 -4.55 -4.71 17.75
N MET A 360 -4.92 -5.97 17.49
CA MET A 360 -4.14 -7.13 17.93
C MET A 360 -2.72 -7.14 17.35
N ASP A 361 -2.59 -6.67 16.11
CA ASP A 361 -1.30 -6.60 15.42
C ASP A 361 -0.48 -5.40 15.91
N ILE A 362 -1.11 -4.24 16.07
CA ILE A 362 -0.49 -3.03 16.63
C ILE A 362 0.07 -3.27 18.04
N GLU A 363 -0.63 -4.06 18.86
CA GLU A 363 -0.17 -4.41 20.21
C GLU A 363 1.17 -5.17 20.22
N ARG A 364 1.50 -5.87 19.14
CA ARG A 364 2.77 -6.61 18.99
C ARG A 364 3.95 -5.67 18.73
N LEU A 365 3.71 -4.45 18.24
CA LEU A 365 4.75 -3.46 18.01
C LEU A 365 5.29 -2.89 19.32
N ASP A 366 6.59 -2.63 19.37
CA ASP A 366 7.20 -1.88 20.48
C ASP A 366 6.84 -0.38 20.43
N MET A 367 7.21 0.36 21.48
CA MET A 367 6.82 1.77 21.59
C MET A 367 7.47 2.68 20.52
N GLU A 368 8.67 2.35 20.06
CA GLU A 368 9.37 3.13 19.03
C GLU A 368 8.73 2.89 17.65
N GLN A 369 8.43 1.63 17.35
CA GLN A 369 7.69 1.21 16.15
C GLN A 369 6.30 1.85 16.09
N ARG A 370 5.56 1.84 17.21
CA ARG A 370 4.25 2.50 17.32
C ARG A 370 4.34 4.01 17.04
N ARG A 371 5.36 4.70 17.56
CA ARG A 371 5.59 6.14 17.30
C ARG A 371 5.91 6.39 15.83
N SER A 372 6.76 5.55 15.23
CA SER A 372 7.14 5.67 13.82
C SER A 372 5.94 5.42 12.90
N ALA A 373 5.14 4.39 13.17
CA ALA A 373 3.94 4.08 12.42
C ALA A 373 2.89 5.20 12.53
N TYR A 374 2.68 5.76 13.72
CA TYR A 374 1.80 6.92 13.91
C TYR A 374 2.25 8.15 13.10
N ARG A 375 3.56 8.47 13.13
CA ARG A 375 4.12 9.58 12.34
C ARG A 375 3.91 9.38 10.84
N ALA A 376 4.08 8.15 10.35
CA ALA A 376 3.81 7.82 8.96
C ALA A 376 2.34 8.06 8.60
N CYS A 377 1.40 7.62 9.43
CA CYS A 377 -0.04 7.86 9.24
C CYS A 377 -0.37 9.35 9.18
N CYS A 378 0.17 10.17 10.09
CA CYS A 378 -0.01 11.62 10.07
C CYS A 378 0.44 12.24 8.74
N ARG A 379 1.63 11.86 8.25
CA ARG A 379 2.17 12.40 6.98
C ARG A 379 1.32 12.01 5.78
N VAL A 380 0.86 10.77 5.74
CA VAL A 380 -0.01 10.29 4.66
C VAL A 380 -1.31 11.08 4.62
N MET A 381 -1.98 11.28 5.75
CA MET A 381 -3.20 12.12 5.80
C MET A 381 -2.94 13.59 5.48
N ASP A 382 -1.75 14.13 5.76
CA ASP A 382 -1.39 15.50 5.39
C ASP A 382 -1.17 15.68 3.88
N ALA A 383 -0.88 14.60 3.15
CA ALA A 383 -0.56 14.67 1.73
C ALA A 383 -1.74 15.12 0.86
N ALA A 384 -2.98 14.81 1.27
CA ALA A 384 -4.20 15.25 0.58
C ALA A 384 -4.61 16.69 0.94
N GLY A 385 -3.91 17.37 1.86
CA GLY A 385 -4.15 18.76 2.23
C GLY A 385 -4.66 18.91 3.67
N THR A 386 -5.82 19.54 3.84
CA THR A 386 -6.40 19.79 5.18
C THR A 386 -7.13 18.57 5.68
N ARG A 387 -6.75 18.06 6.86
CA ARG A 387 -7.39 16.90 7.46
C ARG A 387 -8.88 17.14 7.71
N ASN A 388 -9.72 16.20 7.29
CA ASN A 388 -11.14 16.24 7.58
C ASN A 388 -11.45 15.72 9.01
N ALA A 389 -12.69 15.88 9.46
CA ALA A 389 -13.09 15.46 10.81
C ALA A 389 -12.93 13.95 11.07
N ARG A 390 -13.05 13.10 10.03
CA ARG A 390 -12.89 11.65 10.16
C ARG A 390 -11.43 11.25 10.31
N GLU A 391 -10.53 11.85 9.55
CA GLU A 391 -9.08 11.67 9.69
C GLU A 391 -8.58 12.14 11.06
N VAL A 392 -9.08 13.28 11.53
CA VAL A 392 -8.76 13.78 12.88
C VAL A 392 -9.22 12.79 13.95
N GLN A 393 -10.46 12.28 13.83
CA GLN A 393 -10.99 11.27 14.75
C GLN A 393 -10.16 9.98 14.70
N PHE A 394 -9.83 9.49 13.49
CA PHE A 394 -8.99 8.31 13.30
C PHE A 394 -7.63 8.47 13.99
N LEU A 395 -6.95 9.61 13.81
CA LEU A 395 -5.66 9.85 14.46
C LEU A 395 -5.78 9.93 15.98
N GLN A 396 -6.85 10.51 16.51
CA GLN A 396 -7.09 10.55 17.96
C GLN A 396 -7.32 9.16 18.54
N ASP A 397 -8.10 8.32 17.85
CA ASP A 397 -8.36 6.95 18.26
C ASP A 397 -7.10 6.09 18.14
N LEU A 398 -6.33 6.29 17.06
CA LEU A 398 -5.03 5.65 16.87
C LEU A 398 -4.05 6.04 17.97
N GLN A 399 -3.90 7.34 18.25
CA GLN A 399 -3.02 7.86 19.30
C GLN A 399 -3.37 7.27 20.67
N ARG A 400 -4.67 7.18 20.99
CA ARG A 400 -5.18 6.62 22.24
C ARG A 400 -4.86 5.13 22.34
N GLY A 401 -5.14 4.34 21.30
CA GLY A 401 -4.88 2.89 21.34
C GLY A 401 -3.39 2.53 21.30
N LEU A 402 -2.54 3.38 20.71
CA LEU A 402 -1.09 3.20 20.78
C LEU A 402 -0.50 3.51 22.17
N GLY A 403 -1.28 4.11 23.07
CA GLY A 403 -0.80 4.57 24.38
C GLY A 403 0.18 5.73 24.28
N LEU A 404 0.12 6.49 23.18
CA LEU A 404 0.92 7.70 23.03
C LEU A 404 0.33 8.78 23.94
N ALA A 405 1.16 9.40 24.77
CA ALA A 405 0.75 10.58 25.54
C ALA A 405 0.07 11.57 24.58
N ALA A 406 -0.93 12.30 25.09
CA ALA A 406 -1.66 13.33 24.34
C ALA A 406 -0.72 14.50 23.98
N ALA A 407 0.29 14.24 23.17
CA ALA A 407 0.96 15.24 22.38
C ALA A 407 -0.09 15.79 21.43
N THR A 408 -0.24 17.10 21.43
CA THR A 408 -1.06 17.83 20.46
C THR A 408 -0.77 17.23 19.08
N VAL A 409 -1.80 16.69 18.42
CA VAL A 409 -1.70 16.19 17.05
C VAL A 409 -0.91 17.22 16.26
N PRO A 410 0.26 16.87 15.68
CA PRO A 410 1.16 17.87 15.14
C PRO A 410 0.38 18.71 14.12
N ALA A 411 0.23 20.01 14.43
CA ALA A 411 -0.44 20.93 13.55
C ALA A 411 0.31 20.94 12.22
N ARG A 412 -0.46 20.97 11.12
CA ARG A 412 0.04 20.95 9.74
C ARG A 412 1.32 21.78 9.61
N THR A 413 2.33 21.21 8.95
CA THR A 413 3.48 21.99 8.46
C THR A 413 2.97 22.85 7.31
N GLU A 414 2.43 24.03 7.61
CA GLU A 414 2.16 25.03 6.56
C GLU A 414 3.50 25.37 5.87
N PRO A 415 3.49 25.71 4.56
CA PRO A 415 4.67 26.26 3.91
C PRO A 415 5.11 27.48 4.73
N VAL A 416 6.25 27.35 5.38
CA VAL A 416 6.80 28.34 6.31
C VAL A 416 6.86 29.67 5.58
N VAL A 417 5.92 30.57 5.90
CA VAL A 417 6.07 31.98 5.57
C VAL A 417 7.35 32.42 6.28
N PRO A 418 8.36 32.93 5.56
CA PRO A 418 9.63 33.32 6.17
C PRO A 418 9.36 34.46 7.16
N GLY A 419 9.31 34.12 8.45
CA GLY A 419 9.00 35.09 9.50
C GLY A 419 8.80 34.50 10.89
N THR A 420 8.20 33.32 11.03
CA THR A 420 7.98 32.71 12.36
C THR A 420 8.14 31.20 12.33
N MET A 421 9.39 30.72 12.23
CA MET A 421 9.68 29.32 12.49
C MET A 421 9.49 29.05 13.99
N ASP A 422 8.68 28.04 14.32
CA ASP A 422 8.52 27.59 15.70
C ASP A 422 9.81 26.91 16.22
N VAL A 423 10.02 26.88 17.54
CA VAL A 423 11.20 26.28 18.18
C VAL A 423 11.28 24.79 17.85
N GLU A 424 10.16 24.05 17.87
CA GLU A 424 10.19 22.63 17.53
C GLU A 424 10.50 22.40 16.05
N ALA A 425 9.95 23.23 15.17
CA ALA A 425 10.26 23.20 13.74
C ALA A 425 11.74 23.53 13.48
N ALA A 426 12.31 24.48 14.23
CA ALA A 426 13.72 24.83 14.16
C ALA A 426 14.63 23.70 14.65
N ARG A 427 14.25 22.96 15.70
CA ARG A 427 14.96 21.75 16.15
C ARG A 427 14.94 20.67 15.08
N ALA A 428 13.78 20.41 14.49
CA ALA A 428 13.62 19.41 13.44
C ALA A 428 14.44 19.77 12.19
N MET A 429 14.46 21.05 11.80
CA MET A 429 15.25 21.54 10.66
C MET A 429 16.77 21.39 10.87
N LEU A 430 17.23 21.49 12.12
CA LEU A 430 18.63 21.25 12.49
C LEU A 430 18.96 19.79 12.82
N GLU A 431 18.04 18.86 12.55
CA GLU A 431 18.20 17.43 12.83
C GLU A 431 18.57 17.15 14.31
N ILE A 432 18.08 18.00 15.24
CA ILE A 432 18.27 17.83 16.69
C ILE A 432 17.18 16.92 17.24
N ASP A 433 17.58 15.86 17.96
CA ASP A 433 16.64 14.96 18.64
C ASP A 433 15.70 15.77 19.56
N PRO A 434 14.36 15.61 19.45
CA PRO A 434 13.40 16.28 20.34
C PRO A 434 13.64 15.98 21.83
N LEU A 435 14.23 14.84 22.17
CA LEU A 435 14.52 14.43 23.55
C LEU A 435 15.86 14.96 24.08
N ALA A 436 16.77 15.43 23.23
CA ALA A 436 18.04 15.99 23.66
C ALA A 436 17.82 17.33 24.42
N SER A 437 18.67 17.64 25.40
CA SER A 437 18.70 18.99 25.97
C SER A 437 19.25 19.97 24.93
N ILE A 438 18.54 21.07 24.68
CA ILE A 438 19.00 22.11 23.74
C ILE A 438 20.04 22.97 24.44
N ASP A 439 21.23 23.03 23.84
CA ASP A 439 22.30 23.93 24.23
C ASP A 439 22.84 24.68 22.99
N MET A 440 23.37 25.89 23.17
CA MET A 440 23.84 26.75 22.09
C MET A 440 24.99 26.09 21.31
N ASP A 441 25.86 25.34 21.98
CA ASP A 441 26.96 24.64 21.33
C ASP A 441 26.48 23.50 20.42
N LEU A 442 25.40 22.81 20.81
CA LEU A 442 24.74 21.82 19.96
C LEU A 442 24.14 22.47 18.71
N VAL A 443 23.44 23.60 18.88
CA VAL A 443 22.86 24.38 17.78
C VAL A 443 23.95 24.84 16.80
N ARG A 444 25.06 25.41 17.30
CA ARG A 444 26.20 25.84 16.48
C ARG A 444 26.85 24.67 15.73
N ARG A 445 27.04 23.54 16.42
CA ARG A 445 27.64 22.33 15.83
C ARG A 445 26.77 21.78 14.70
N GLN A 446 25.46 21.65 14.93
CA GLN A 446 24.56 21.12 13.90
C GLN A 446 24.38 22.07 12.72
N ASN A 447 24.26 23.38 12.97
CA ASN A 447 24.20 24.36 11.89
C ASN A 447 25.45 24.26 10.97
N ARG A 448 26.64 24.19 11.58
CA ARG A 448 27.91 24.07 10.83
C ARG A 448 27.97 22.76 10.03
N LEU A 449 27.66 21.63 10.66
CA LEU A 449 27.67 20.32 10.01
C LEU A 449 26.73 20.26 8.80
N LEU A 450 25.51 20.79 8.95
CA LEU A 450 24.53 20.81 7.87
C LEU A 450 24.93 21.75 6.73
N LEU A 451 25.49 22.92 7.04
CA LEU A 451 26.02 23.84 6.02
C LEU A 451 27.22 23.24 5.27
N GLU A 452 28.17 22.60 5.97
CA GLU A 452 29.29 21.88 5.36
C GLU A 452 28.80 20.74 4.44
N ARG A 453 27.76 20.00 4.85
CA ARG A 453 27.16 18.94 4.06
C ARG A 453 26.48 19.46 2.79
N ILE A 454 25.83 20.62 2.87
CA ILE A 454 25.24 21.30 1.70
C ILE A 454 26.34 21.81 0.77
N ASP A 455 27.40 22.41 1.32
CA ASP A 455 28.53 22.98 0.56
C ASP A 455 29.44 21.92 -0.08
N ALA A 456 29.47 20.69 0.46
CA ALA A 456 30.16 19.55 -0.14
C ALA A 456 29.56 19.13 -1.50
N VAL A 457 28.31 19.52 -1.78
CA VAL A 457 27.67 19.29 -3.07
C VAL A 457 28.20 20.32 -4.07
N ARG A 458 28.99 19.88 -5.05
CA ARG A 458 29.63 20.78 -6.02
C ARG A 458 28.59 21.60 -6.80
N PRO A 459 28.64 22.95 -6.74
CA PRO A 459 27.80 23.79 -7.60
C PRO A 459 28.11 23.51 -9.08
N GLY A 460 27.07 23.48 -9.92
CA GLY A 460 27.16 23.20 -11.36
C GLY A 460 27.01 21.74 -11.77
N THR A 461 26.94 20.78 -10.83
CA THR A 461 26.90 19.34 -11.17
C THR A 461 25.49 18.73 -11.23
N LEU A 462 24.49 19.36 -10.59
CA LEU A 462 23.17 18.75 -10.37
C LEU A 462 22.02 19.49 -11.09
N GLY A 463 22.33 20.49 -11.91
CA GLY A 463 21.32 21.27 -12.65
C GLY A 463 20.64 22.37 -11.82
N PRO A 464 19.96 23.32 -12.50
CA PRO A 464 19.50 24.56 -11.89
C PRO A 464 18.39 24.37 -10.83
N GLU A 465 17.56 23.34 -10.98
CA GLU A 465 16.49 23.04 -10.02
C GLU A 465 17.04 22.57 -8.68
N ILE A 466 18.05 21.69 -8.70
CA ILE A 466 18.69 21.17 -7.48
C ILE A 466 19.48 22.29 -6.78
N GLU A 467 20.12 23.18 -7.53
CA GLU A 467 20.77 24.36 -6.97
C GLU A 467 19.79 25.30 -6.27
N ALA A 468 18.61 25.52 -6.85
CA ALA A 468 17.55 26.30 -6.22
C ALA A 468 17.10 25.65 -4.91
N MET A 469 16.90 24.32 -4.90
CA MET A 469 16.55 23.57 -3.68
C MET A 469 17.62 23.64 -2.59
N LEU A 470 18.90 23.50 -2.96
CA LEU A 470 20.01 23.60 -2.00
C LEU A 470 20.12 25.00 -1.40
N LYS A 471 19.88 26.04 -2.21
CA LYS A 471 19.84 27.43 -1.74
C LYS A 471 18.71 27.63 -0.73
N THR A 472 17.49 27.20 -1.05
CA THR A 472 16.35 27.26 -0.12
C THR A 472 16.64 26.49 1.17
N ARG A 473 17.25 25.31 1.07
CA ARG A 473 17.63 24.52 2.26
C ARG A 473 18.67 25.24 3.12
N ARG A 474 19.67 25.88 2.52
CA ARG A 474 20.69 26.68 3.23
C ARG A 474 20.05 27.83 4.02
N GLU A 475 19.09 28.52 3.41
CA GLU A 475 18.34 29.62 4.04
C GLU A 475 17.49 29.11 5.22
N LEU A 476 16.79 27.98 5.06
CA LEU A 476 15.98 27.38 6.12
C LEU A 476 16.83 26.90 7.31
N VAL A 477 17.98 26.27 7.06
CA VAL A 477 18.91 25.82 8.11
C VAL A 477 19.47 27.02 8.90
N SER A 478 19.89 28.08 8.20
CA SER A 478 20.35 29.31 8.84
C SER A 478 19.26 29.97 9.68
N MET A 479 18.02 30.04 9.15
CA MET A 479 16.87 30.61 9.86
C MET A 479 16.52 29.80 11.12
N ALA A 480 16.56 28.47 11.04
CA ALA A 480 16.34 27.59 12.19
C ALA A 480 17.39 27.79 13.29
N ALA A 481 18.67 27.89 12.90
CA ALA A 481 19.76 28.13 13.84
C ALA A 481 19.63 29.48 14.55
N THR A 482 19.33 30.55 13.80
CA THR A 482 19.07 31.88 14.37
C THR A 482 17.89 31.85 15.34
N ARG A 483 16.80 31.15 14.98
CA ARG A 483 15.62 31.05 15.82
C ARG A 483 15.88 30.35 17.15
N LEU A 484 16.64 29.25 17.13
CA LEU A 484 17.04 28.57 18.38
C LEU A 484 17.99 29.44 19.22
N ALA A 485 18.93 30.12 18.58
CA ALA A 485 19.85 31.04 19.26
C ALA A 485 19.11 32.19 19.98
N GLU A 486 18.14 32.81 19.30
CA GLU A 486 17.24 33.82 19.90
C GLU A 486 16.49 33.25 21.10
N SER A 487 15.96 32.04 21.01
CA SER A 487 15.21 31.40 22.11
C SER A 487 16.09 31.11 23.33
N LEU A 488 17.38 30.89 23.13
CA LEU A 488 18.38 30.67 24.18
C LEU A 488 18.99 31.97 24.70
N GLY A 489 18.66 33.12 24.11
CA GLY A 489 19.21 34.42 24.47
C GLY A 489 20.70 34.57 24.18
N GLN A 490 21.25 33.80 23.23
CA GLN A 490 22.66 33.83 22.85
C GLN A 490 22.84 34.11 21.36
N PRO A 491 23.91 34.80 20.94
CA PRO A 491 24.21 34.99 19.52
C PRO A 491 24.60 33.67 18.86
N LEU A 492 24.15 33.46 17.61
CA LEU A 492 24.48 32.26 16.83
C LEU A 492 25.99 32.16 16.58
N GLU A 493 26.62 33.27 16.18
CA GLU A 493 28.08 33.35 16.11
C GLU A 493 28.64 33.31 17.53
N ALA A 494 29.57 32.38 17.78
CA ALA A 494 30.32 32.40 19.01
C ALA A 494 31.00 33.77 19.12
N PRO A 495 30.94 34.46 20.28
CA PRO A 495 31.71 35.68 20.47
C PRO A 495 33.14 35.34 20.09
N ALA A 496 33.68 36.02 19.06
CA ALA A 496 35.02 35.77 18.56
C ALA A 496 35.91 35.59 19.77
N ALA A 497 36.36 34.35 19.99
CA ALA A 497 37.13 34.02 21.18
C ALA A 497 38.25 35.04 21.15
N ARG A 498 38.28 35.95 22.14
CA ARG A 498 39.46 36.79 22.34
C ARG A 498 40.59 35.79 22.32
N GLU A 499 41.43 35.88 21.30
CA GLU A 499 42.55 34.98 21.05
C GLU A 499 43.38 34.98 22.33
N ALA A 500 43.04 34.09 23.27
CA ALA A 500 43.92 33.65 24.30
C ALA A 500 44.89 32.77 23.52
N ALA A 501 45.84 33.44 22.89
CA ALA A 501 46.99 32.85 22.24
C ALA A 501 47.76 32.07 23.31
N SER A 502 47.29 30.87 23.62
CA SER A 502 48.18 29.79 23.98
C SER A 502 48.95 29.50 22.70
N SER A 503 50.19 29.99 22.62
CA SER A 503 51.08 29.72 21.50
C SER A 503 51.59 28.26 21.49
N ASP A 504 50.95 27.36 22.23
CA ASP A 504 51.33 25.97 22.30
C ASP A 504 50.53 25.19 21.25
N PRO A 505 51.17 24.74 20.15
CA PRO A 505 50.51 23.95 19.11
C PRO A 505 50.02 22.59 19.60
N ARG A 506 50.25 22.23 20.86
CA ARG A 506 49.75 21.01 21.50
C ARG A 506 48.44 21.21 22.26
N HIS A 507 47.98 22.43 22.48
CA HIS A 507 46.74 22.65 23.20
C HIS A 507 45.54 22.48 22.27
N ASN A 508 44.84 21.33 22.39
CA ASN A 508 43.61 21.05 21.69
C ASN A 508 42.47 20.93 22.71
N PRO A 509 41.72 22.03 22.94
CA PRO A 509 40.76 22.10 24.04
C PRO A 509 39.63 21.05 23.93
N ASP A 510 39.29 20.62 22.71
CA ASP A 510 38.27 19.58 22.51
C ASP A 510 38.78 18.19 22.94
N LEU A 511 40.08 17.94 22.79
CA LEU A 511 40.73 16.68 23.13
C LEU A 511 41.01 16.59 24.63
N ASP A 512 41.40 17.70 25.25
CA ASP A 512 41.59 17.82 26.70
C ASP A 512 40.25 17.65 27.44
N ALA A 513 39.17 18.26 26.93
CA ALA A 513 37.82 18.09 27.48
C ALA A 513 37.30 16.64 27.35
N ALA A 514 37.63 15.94 26.26
CA ALA A 514 37.26 14.53 26.07
C ALA A 514 38.07 13.58 26.95
N LEU A 515 39.32 13.94 27.30
CA LEU A 515 40.21 13.16 28.16
C LEU A 515 40.10 13.52 29.65
N GLY A 516 39.39 14.60 30.00
CA GLY A 516 39.19 15.05 31.38
C GLY A 516 40.46 15.56 32.06
N LEU A 517 41.38 16.15 31.29
CA LEU A 517 42.66 16.71 31.75
C LEU A 517 42.55 18.16 32.22
#